data_AF-A0A4J2CNR1-F1
#
_entry.id   AF-A0A4J2CNR1-F1
#
_cell.length_a   1.000
_cell.length_b   1.000
_cell.length_c   1.000
_cell.angle_alpha   90.00
_cell.angle_beta   90.00
_cell.angle_gamma   90.00
#
_symmetry.space_group_name_H-M   'P 1'
#
loop_
_entity.id
_entity.type
_entity.pdbx_description
1 polymer ?
#
loop_
_entity_poly.entity_id
_entity_poly.type
_entity_poly.pdbx_seq_one_letter_code
_entity_poly.pdbx_strand_id
1 'polypeptide(L)' 'MTLDLDNMTQAEFDEIMAEIQLQSPNIFQLISDFVNKKVTSVEIDDLLNMKRAEQVAYIKNYKARA' A
#
# COMPACT_ATOMS: atom_id res chain seq x y z
N MET A 1 1.53 -7.53 -12.27
CA MET A 1 2.54 -8.61 -12.26
C MET A 1 2.18 -9.56 -11.13
N THR A 2 2.33 -10.86 -11.34
CA THR A 2 2.44 -11.79 -10.20
C THR A 2 3.88 -11.71 -9.74
N LEU A 3 4.11 -11.17 -8.55
CA LEU A 3 5.44 -11.05 -7.95
C LEU A 3 5.72 -12.30 -7.12
N ASP A 4 6.89 -12.90 -7.27
CA ASP A 4 7.39 -13.90 -6.34
C ASP A 4 7.96 -13.18 -5.13
N LEU A 5 7.09 -12.90 -4.16
CA LEU A 5 7.45 -12.16 -2.95
C LEU A 5 8.43 -12.94 -2.05
N ASP A 6 8.42 -14.27 -2.12
CA ASP A 6 9.26 -15.12 -1.27
C ASP A 6 10.74 -15.10 -1.70
N ASN A 7 11.01 -14.82 -2.99
CA ASN A 7 12.37 -14.74 -3.56
C ASN A 7 12.78 -13.32 -3.96
N MET A 8 12.00 -12.30 -3.59
CA MET A 8 12.28 -10.91 -3.95
C MET A 8 13.52 -10.38 -3.22
N THR A 9 14.45 -9.80 -3.97
CA THR A 9 15.59 -9.07 -3.41
C THR A 9 15.16 -7.69 -2.92
N GLN A 10 15.94 -7.11 -1.99
CA GLN A 10 15.66 -5.75 -1.51
C GLN A 10 15.66 -4.71 -2.64
N ALA A 11 16.55 -4.85 -3.62
CA ALA A 11 16.63 -3.92 -4.75
C ALA A 11 15.37 -3.96 -5.64
N GLU A 12 14.81 -5.15 -5.88
CA GLU A 12 13.55 -5.30 -6.62
C GLU A 12 12.37 -4.71 -5.84
N PHE A 13 12.33 -4.91 -4.52
CA PHE A 13 11.33 -4.29 -3.67
C PHE A 13 11.42 -2.75 -3.74
N ASP A 14 12.64 -2.20 -3.63
CA ASP A 14 12.88 -0.76 -3.67
C ASP A 14 12.48 -0.16 -5.03
N GLU A 15 12.76 -0.85 -6.13
CA GLU A 15 12.33 -0.45 -7.48
C GLU A 15 10.80 -0.38 -7.58
N ILE A 16 10.10 -1.40 -7.09
CA ILE A 16 8.64 -1.43 -7.07
C ILE A 16 8.08 -0.30 -6.20
N MET A 17 8.67 -0.06 -5.02
CA MET A 17 8.23 1.03 -4.15
C MET A 17 8.44 2.40 -4.79
N ALA A 18 9.54 2.60 -5.53
CA ALA A 18 9.78 3.82 -6.29
C ALA A 18 8.76 4.01 -7.42
N GLU A 19 8.41 2.94 -8.14
CA GLU A 19 7.37 2.97 -9.17
C GLU A 19 5.99 3.32 -8.56
N ILE A 20 5.62 2.67 -7.45
CA ILE A 20 4.36 2.94 -6.75
C ILE A 20 4.33 4.39 -6.24
N GLN A 21 5.44 4.92 -5.73
CA GLN A 21 5.52 6.32 -5.30
C GLN A 21 5.22 7.29 -6.45
N LEU A 22 5.75 7.01 -7.64
CA LEU A 22 5.58 7.85 -8.82
C LEU A 22 4.16 7.75 -9.40
N GLN A 23 3.62 6.54 -9.52
CA GLN A 23 2.35 6.26 -10.19
C GLN A 23 1.14 6.37 -9.25
N SER A 24 1.32 6.17 -7.95
CA SER A 24 0.24 6.02 -6.97
C SER A 24 0.69 6.45 -5.57
N PRO A 25 0.96 7.76 -5.36
CA PRO A 25 1.53 8.28 -4.11
C PRO A 25 0.69 7.96 -2.87
N ASN A 26 -0.64 7.87 -3.00
CA ASN A 26 -1.50 7.52 -1.87
C ASN A 26 -1.39 6.05 -1.46
N ILE A 27 -1.17 5.14 -2.42
CA ILE A 27 -0.90 3.72 -2.13
C ILE A 27 0.45 3.60 -1.45
N PHE A 28 1.47 4.30 -1.98
CA PHE A 28 2.78 4.37 -1.35
C PHE A 28 2.68 4.84 0.11
N GLN A 29 1.94 5.92 0.37
CA GLN A 29 1.76 6.44 1.71
C GLN A 29 1.05 5.44 2.63
N LEU A 30 0.02 4.74 2.14
CA LEU A 30 -0.68 3.69 2.90
C LEU A 30 0.26 2.55 3.28
N ILE A 31 1.07 2.07 2.35
CA ILE A 31 2.06 1.01 2.60
C ILE A 31 3.10 1.50 3.61
N SER A 32 3.60 2.73 3.45
CA SER A 32 4.57 3.33 4.37
C SER A 32 4.02 3.41 5.79
N ASP A 33 2.78 3.86 5.95
CA ASP A 33 2.13 3.98 7.25
C ASP A 33 1.81 2.60 7.87
N PHE A 34 1.50 1.59 7.06
CA PHE A 34 1.34 0.22 7.52
C PHE A 34 2.66 -0.37 8.05
N VAL A 35 3.76 -0.25 7.30
CA VAL A 35 5.09 -0.70 7.72
C VAL A 35 5.55 0.02 8.99
N ASN A 36 5.24 1.31 9.11
CA ASN A 36 5.52 2.12 10.29
C ASN A 36 4.52 1.92 11.45
N LYS A 37 3.62 0.93 11.36
CA LYS A 37 2.63 0.56 12.39
C LYS A 37 1.62 1.67 12.74
N LYS A 38 1.39 2.61 11.82
CA LYS A 38 0.36 3.66 11.91
C LYS A 38 -1.00 3.23 11.34
N VAL A 39 -0.98 2.16 10.56
CA VAL A 39 -2.17 1.42 10.12
C VAL A 39 -2.04 0.00 10.64
N THR A 40 -3.13 -0.52 11.21
CA THR A 40 -3.16 -1.88 11.75
C THR A 40 -3.48 -2.92 10.68
N SER A 41 -3.15 -4.19 10.93
CA SER A 41 -3.55 -5.28 10.03
C SER A 41 -5.07 -5.40 9.90
N VAL A 42 -5.81 -5.12 10.98
CA VAL A 42 -7.28 -5.11 10.99
C VAL A 42 -7.82 -4.07 10.01
N GLU A 43 -7.26 -2.86 10.00
CA GLU A 43 -7.69 -1.82 9.04
C GLU A 43 -7.37 -2.18 7.59
N ILE A 44 -6.25 -2.89 7.35
CA ILE A 44 -5.93 -3.41 6.01
C ILE A 44 -6.92 -4.51 5.60
N ASP A 45 -7.25 -5.43 6.50
CA ASP A 45 -8.24 -6.48 6.24
C ASP A 45 -9.62 -5.87 5.94
N ASP A 46 -10.04 -4.86 6.69
CA ASP A 46 -11.29 -4.12 6.44
C ASP A 46 -11.27 -3.47 5.05
N LEU A 47 -10.18 -2.79 4.69
CA LEU A 47 -10.01 -2.19 3.36
C LEU A 47 -10.11 -3.25 2.26
N LEU A 48 -9.46 -4.40 2.41
CA LEU A 48 -9.47 -5.46 1.41
C LEU A 48 -10.84 -6.14 1.25
N ASN A 49 -11.67 -6.11 2.29
CA ASN A 49 -13.04 -6.64 2.27
C ASN A 49 -14.11 -5.64 1.77
N MET A 50 -13.77 -4.35 1.60
CA MET A 50 -14.69 -3.34 1.05
C MET A 50 -15.05 -3.59 -0.42
N LYS A 51 -16.15 -2.99 -0.90
CA LYS A 51 -16.44 -2.98 -2.33
C LYS A 51 -15.37 -2.20 -3.08
N ARG A 52 -15.11 -2.57 -4.33
CA ARG A 52 -14.08 -1.91 -5.15
C ARG A 52 -14.23 -0.38 -5.24
N ALA A 53 -15.46 0.13 -5.31
CA ALA A 53 -15.71 1.58 -5.33
C ALA A 53 -15.30 2.26 -4.02
N GLU A 54 -15.53 1.61 -2.88
CA GLU A 54 -15.18 2.09 -1.55
C GLU A 54 -13.66 2.04 -1.34
N GLN A 55 -12.99 0.96 -1.79
CA GLN A 55 -11.53 0.85 -1.79
C GLN A 55 -10.87 1.99 -2.56
N VAL A 56 -11.36 2.26 -3.78
CA VAL A 56 -10.85 3.35 -4.63
C VAL A 56 -11.06 4.70 -3.95
N ALA A 57 -12.24 4.93 -3.35
CA ALA A 57 -12.53 6.16 -2.62
C ALA A 57 -11.63 6.32 -1.39
N TYR A 58 -11.39 5.25 -0.64
CA TYR A 58 -10.49 5.25 0.52
C TYR A 58 -9.07 5.61 0.10
N ILE A 59 -8.48 4.89 -0.86
CA ILE A 59 -7.12 5.12 -1.34
C ILE A 59 -6.97 6.52 -1.94
N LYS A 60 -7.93 6.99 -2.73
CA LYS A 60 -7.89 8.33 -3.33
C LYS A 60 -7.83 9.46 -2.28
N ASN A 61 -8.43 9.25 -1.11
CA ASN A 61 -8.47 10.23 -0.03
C ASN A 61 -7.50 9.94 1.12
N TYR A 62 -6.64 8.93 0.98
CA TYR A 62 -5.68 8.56 2.01
C TYR A 62 -4.64 9.67 2.22
N LYS A 63 -4.30 9.91 3.49
CA LYS A 63 -3.30 10.90 3.91
C LYS A 63 -2.37 10.26 4.93
N ALA A 64 -1.13 10.76 4.96
CA ALA A 64 -0.13 10.35 5.94
C ALA A 64 -0.67 10.46 7.37
N ARG A 65 -0.51 9.40 8.14
CA ARG A 65 -0.87 9.35 9.55
C ARG A 65 0.29 9.84 10.43
N ALA A 66 -0.05 10.47 11.55
CA ALA A 66 0.91 10.95 12.55
C ALA A 66 1.68 9.78 13.18
#